data_AF-A0A7J3E3H7-F1
#
_entry.id   AF-A0A7J3E3H7-F1
#
_cell.length_a   1.000
_cell.length_b   1.000
_cell.length_c   1.000
_cell.angle_alpha   90.00
_cell.angle_beta   90.00
_cell.angle_gamma   90.00
#
_symmetry.space_group_name_H-M   'P 1'
#
loop_
_entity.id
_entity.type
_entity.pdbx_description
1 polymer ?
#
loop_
_entity_poly.entity_id
_entity_poly.type
_entity_poly.pdbx_seq_one_letter_code
_entity_poly.pdbx_strand_id
1 'polypeptide(L)'
;MPVKKVKEWVKVVAPQAFEERGIGKLLVSEEKNAIGRRIMVNALELTNNPNKYYLNFFFRVVKIENDTAYTEFDGFECTRDYISRMVLHKVKRMDLVQDILTKDGVKLRVKSLLVAQKGIGEKCKKLMKKKAAEMILEFVQNSTVGDFLSKIVTDEMKNRIFQELRKIYPLRYFEVRKVEVLR
;
A
#
# COMPACT_ATOMS: atom_id res chain seq x y z
N MET A 1 -27.53 36.00 1.11
CA MET A 1 -26.19 35.68 1.68
C MET A 1 -26.10 34.17 1.83
N PRO A 2 -25.03 33.49 1.37
CA PRO A 2 -24.92 32.05 1.57
C PRO A 2 -24.77 31.78 3.08
N VAL A 3 -25.75 31.10 3.65
CA VAL A 3 -25.78 30.73 5.08
C VAL A 3 -24.61 29.79 5.33
N LYS A 4 -23.65 30.21 6.16
CA LYS A 4 -22.46 29.44 6.51
C LYS A 4 -22.90 28.30 7.44
N LYS A 5 -23.14 27.11 6.86
CA LYS A 5 -23.52 25.91 7.63
C LYS A 5 -22.45 25.58 8.69
N VAL A 6 -22.92 25.22 9.88
CA VAL A 6 -22.07 24.82 11.01
C VAL A 6 -21.29 23.57 10.62
N LYS A 7 -20.02 23.52 11.01
CA LYS A 7 -19.16 22.38 10.71
C LYS A 7 -19.24 21.36 11.85
N GLU A 8 -19.46 20.11 11.50
CA GLU A 8 -19.57 18.99 12.45
C GLU A 8 -18.34 18.09 12.35
N TRP A 9 -18.00 17.47 13.49
CA TRP A 9 -16.88 16.54 13.59
C TRP A 9 -17.38 15.11 13.42
N VAL A 10 -16.99 14.50 12.31
CA VAL A 10 -17.32 13.10 11.99
C VAL A 10 -16.12 12.23 12.35
N LYS A 11 -16.34 11.12 13.07
CA LYS A 11 -15.28 10.15 13.38
C LYS A 11 -15.01 9.28 12.15
N VAL A 12 -13.74 9.10 11.81
CA VAL A 12 -13.34 8.26 10.67
C VAL A 12 -12.95 6.90 11.18
N VAL A 13 -13.60 5.87 10.66
CA VAL A 13 -13.38 4.47 11.04
C VAL A 13 -12.67 3.74 9.91
N ALA A 14 -11.64 2.96 10.29
CA ALA A 14 -10.92 2.11 9.37
C ALA A 14 -11.83 1.00 8.82
N PRO A 15 -11.53 0.45 7.62
CA PRO A 15 -12.23 -0.73 7.13
C PRO A 15 -12.11 -1.89 8.13
N GLN A 16 -13.06 -2.83 8.08
CA GLN A 16 -13.10 -4.01 8.97
C GLN A 16 -11.79 -4.82 9.00
N ALA A 17 -11.00 -4.78 7.91
CA ALA A 17 -9.67 -5.38 7.83
C ALA A 17 -8.65 -4.83 8.86
N PHE A 18 -8.92 -3.67 9.47
CA PHE A 18 -8.07 -3.04 10.49
C PHE A 18 -8.80 -2.87 11.83
N GLU A 19 -9.70 -3.81 12.17
CA GLU A 19 -10.41 -3.83 13.47
C GLU A 19 -11.26 -2.59 13.75
N GLU A 20 -11.70 -1.87 12.70
CA GLU A 20 -12.55 -0.67 12.82
C GLU A 20 -11.96 0.41 13.76
N ARG A 21 -10.63 0.51 13.82
CA ARG A 21 -9.98 1.54 14.63
C ARG A 21 -10.37 2.94 14.17
N GLY A 22 -10.60 3.82 15.14
CA GLY A 22 -10.80 5.24 14.91
C GLY A 22 -9.50 5.86 14.40
N ILE A 23 -9.47 6.17 13.10
CA ILE A 23 -8.32 6.77 12.40
C ILE A 23 -8.16 8.25 12.77
N GLY A 24 -9.28 8.94 13.00
CA GLY A 24 -9.26 10.37 13.26
C GLY A 24 -10.63 11.01 13.20
N LYS A 25 -10.65 12.35 13.09
CA LYS A 25 -11.88 13.14 12.97
C LYS A 25 -11.81 14.02 11.74
N LEU A 26 -12.89 14.05 10.98
CA LEU A 26 -13.06 14.87 9.78
C LEU A 26 -14.02 16.01 10.10
N LEU A 27 -13.64 17.24 9.76
CA LEU A 27 -14.53 18.38 9.85
C LEU A 27 -15.35 18.50 8.55
N VAL A 28 -16.67 18.45 8.68
CA VAL A 28 -17.61 18.34 7.54
C VAL A 28 -18.63 19.46 7.63
N SER A 29 -18.88 20.14 6.50
CA SER A 29 -19.98 21.10 6.36
C SER A 29 -21.24 20.47 5.76
N GLU A 30 -21.07 19.48 4.89
CA GLU A 30 -22.14 18.67 4.29
C GLU A 30 -21.61 17.26 4.00
N GLU A 31 -22.43 16.24 4.27
CA GLU A 31 -22.06 14.82 4.09
C GLU A 31 -21.59 14.52 2.67
N LYS A 32 -22.22 15.13 1.66
CA LYS A 32 -21.83 14.98 0.23
C LYS A 32 -20.39 15.41 -0.05
N ASN A 33 -19.88 16.41 0.68
CA ASN A 33 -18.51 16.90 0.51
C ASN A 33 -17.45 16.04 1.20
N ALA A 34 -17.88 15.14 2.09
CA ALA A 34 -17.01 14.24 2.80
C ALA A 34 -16.85 12.89 2.08
N ILE A 35 -17.88 12.43 1.37
CA ILE A 35 -17.81 11.25 0.50
C ILE A 35 -16.75 11.49 -0.58
N GLY A 36 -15.84 10.52 -0.73
CA GLY A 36 -14.74 10.57 -1.68
C GLY A 36 -13.46 11.26 -1.19
N ARG A 37 -13.44 11.84 0.02
CA ARG A 37 -12.18 12.35 0.60
C ARG A 37 -11.21 11.21 0.86
N ARG A 38 -9.96 11.40 0.43
CA ARG A 38 -8.84 10.50 0.72
C ARG A 38 -8.14 10.96 2.00
N ILE A 39 -7.98 10.05 2.94
CA ILE A 39 -7.35 10.26 4.24
C ILE A 39 -6.06 9.44 4.26
N MET A 40 -4.96 10.07 4.66
CA MET A 40 -3.68 9.41 4.85
C MET A 40 -3.52 9.05 6.33
N VAL A 41 -3.07 7.84 6.60
CA VAL A 41 -2.86 7.32 7.96
C VAL A 41 -1.56 6.55 7.99
N ASN A 42 -0.77 6.72 9.05
CA ASN A 42 0.45 5.95 9.18
C ASN A 42 0.16 4.53 9.70
N ALA A 43 0.89 3.54 9.18
CA ALA A 43 0.77 2.15 9.64
C ALA A 43 1.12 1.96 11.12
N LEU A 44 1.95 2.85 11.68
CA LEU A 44 2.30 2.88 13.10
C LEU A 44 1.06 3.04 13.97
N GLU A 45 0.16 3.96 13.61
CA GLU A 45 -1.05 4.24 14.39
C GLU A 45 -2.09 3.12 14.24
N LEU A 46 -2.12 2.47 13.07
CA LEU A 46 -3.04 1.37 12.81
C LEU A 46 -2.62 0.07 13.51
N THR A 47 -1.32 -0.25 13.50
CA THR A 47 -0.82 -1.57 13.94
C THR A 47 -0.08 -1.51 15.29
N ASN A 48 0.20 -0.31 15.81
CA ASN A 48 1.09 -0.07 16.97
C ASN A 48 2.49 -0.70 16.81
N ASN A 49 2.95 -0.95 15.58
CA ASN A 49 4.25 -1.56 15.31
C ASN A 49 5.27 -0.49 14.84
N PRO A 50 6.30 -0.15 15.64
CA PRO A 50 7.30 0.87 15.30
C PRO A 50 8.12 0.55 14.05
N ASN A 51 8.27 -0.73 13.68
CA ASN A 51 9.05 -1.12 12.50
C ASN A 51 8.39 -0.69 11.18
N LYS A 52 7.10 -0.37 11.21
CA LYS A 52 6.29 -0.06 10.02
C LYS A 52 6.04 1.44 9.82
N TYR A 53 6.82 2.30 10.49
CA TYR A 53 6.72 3.76 10.39
C TYR A 53 6.74 4.30 8.94
N TYR A 54 7.37 3.57 8.01
CA TYR A 54 7.54 3.99 6.63
C TYR A 54 6.31 3.76 5.75
N LEU A 55 5.28 3.06 6.22
CA LEU A 55 4.09 2.78 5.43
C LEU A 55 2.98 3.79 5.74
N ASN A 56 2.50 4.47 4.70
CA ASN A 56 1.32 5.32 4.76
C ASN A 56 0.18 4.65 3.99
N PHE A 57 -0.93 4.41 4.67
CA PHE A 57 -2.17 3.91 4.09
C PHE A 57 -3.05 5.07 3.64
N PHE A 58 -3.77 4.86 2.54
CA PHE A 58 -4.76 5.76 2.01
C PHE A 58 -6.13 5.09 2.08
N PHE A 59 -7.05 5.77 2.75
CA PHE A 59 -8.44 5.36 2.85
C PHE A 59 -9.32 6.39 2.19
N ARG A 60 -10.41 5.95 1.58
CA ARG A 60 -11.41 6.81 0.96
C ARG A 60 -12.73 6.69 1.70
N VAL A 61 -13.32 7.82 2.09
CA VAL A 61 -14.64 7.83 2.73
C VAL A 61 -15.70 7.46 1.70
N VAL A 62 -16.56 6.51 2.03
CA VAL A 62 -17.65 6.04 1.15
C VAL A 62 -19.01 6.40 1.70
N LYS A 63 -19.20 6.21 3.00
CA LYS A 63 -20.48 6.44 3.66
C LYS A 63 -20.26 7.15 4.98
N ILE A 64 -21.22 7.99 5.35
CA ILE A 64 -21.32 8.56 6.69
C ILE A 64 -22.66 8.09 7.26
N GLU A 65 -22.63 7.51 8.45
CA GLU A 65 -23.83 7.17 9.22
C GLU A 65 -23.59 7.59 10.67
N ASN A 66 -24.56 8.25 11.30
CA ASN A 66 -24.53 8.58 12.74
C ASN A 66 -23.18 9.21 13.18
N ASP A 67 -22.73 10.25 12.47
CA ASP A 67 -21.44 10.94 12.70
C ASP A 67 -20.19 10.05 12.56
N THR A 68 -20.32 8.90 11.91
CA THR A 68 -19.24 7.95 11.65
C THR A 68 -19.04 7.79 10.15
N ALA A 69 -17.84 8.13 9.67
CA ALA A 69 -17.41 7.95 8.29
C ALA A 69 -16.77 6.58 8.11
N TYR A 70 -17.45 5.71 7.37
CA TYR A 70 -16.91 4.44 6.89
C TYR A 70 -16.00 4.66 5.70
N THR A 71 -14.84 4.03 5.76
CA THR A 71 -13.81 4.15 4.73
C THR A 71 -13.52 2.82 4.05
N GLU A 72 -13.06 2.91 2.82
CA GLU A 72 -12.55 1.79 2.04
C GLU A 72 -11.06 1.99 1.76
N PHE A 73 -10.34 0.89 1.59
CA PHE A 73 -8.93 0.93 1.21
C PHE A 73 -8.78 1.45 -0.23
N ASP A 74 -7.91 2.43 -0.42
CA ASP A 74 -7.68 3.11 -1.71
C ASP A 74 -6.23 2.98 -2.19
N GLY A 75 -5.30 2.65 -1.29
CA GLY A 75 -3.92 2.35 -1.61
C GLY A 75 -2.97 2.50 -0.42
N PHE A 76 -1.69 2.23 -0.64
CA PHE A 76 -0.65 2.60 0.31
C PHE A 76 0.62 3.04 -0.43
N GLU A 77 1.46 3.79 0.27
CA GLU A 77 2.74 4.27 -0.23
C GLU A 77 3.81 4.22 0.86
N CYS A 78 5.01 3.80 0.46
CA CYS A 78 6.20 3.92 1.31
C CYS A 78 6.69 5.37 1.34
N THR A 79 7.14 5.83 2.50
CA THR A 79 7.73 7.16 2.66
C THR A 79 8.96 7.33 1.77
N ARG A 80 9.13 8.55 1.25
CA ARG A 80 10.25 8.90 0.36
C ARG A 80 11.60 8.67 1.03
N ASP A 81 11.72 8.99 2.31
CA ASP A 81 12.94 8.79 3.09
C ASP A 81 13.36 7.31 3.11
N TYR A 82 12.42 6.40 3.40
CA TYR A 82 12.69 4.96 3.43
C TYR A 82 13.21 4.44 2.07
N ILE A 83 12.56 4.83 0.97
CA ILE A 83 12.99 4.45 -0.38
C ILE A 83 14.38 5.01 -0.70
N SER A 84 14.65 6.25 -0.28
CA SER A 84 15.91 6.93 -0.59
C SER A 84 17.10 6.27 0.12
N ARG A 85 16.88 5.70 1.31
CA ARG A 85 17.91 4.92 2.04
C ARG A 85 18.27 3.59 1.34
N MET A 86 17.38 3.01 0.55
CA MET A 86 17.66 1.77 -0.19
C MET A 86 18.47 2.02 -1.46
N VAL A 87 18.19 3.12 -2.16
CA VAL A 87 18.76 3.43 -3.46
C VAL A 87 20.02 4.29 -3.28
N LEU A 88 21.12 3.61 -2.92
CA LEU A 88 22.42 4.23 -2.68
C LEU A 88 23.26 4.36 -3.96
N HIS A 89 24.48 4.90 -3.82
CA HIS A 89 25.48 4.83 -4.87
C HIS A 89 25.94 3.38 -5.10
N LYS A 90 26.35 3.03 -6.34
CA LYS A 90 26.79 1.67 -6.74
C LYS A 90 25.75 0.56 -6.51
N VAL A 91 24.46 0.86 -6.62
CA VAL A 91 23.40 -0.17 -6.76
C VAL A 91 22.64 0.00 -8.07
N LYS A 92 21.92 -1.04 -8.47
CA LYS A 92 20.99 -0.99 -9.61
C LYS A 92 19.57 -1.14 -9.11
N ARG A 93 18.79 -0.09 -9.37
CA ARG A 93 17.35 -0.03 -9.13
C ARG A 93 16.60 -0.64 -10.32
N MET A 94 15.65 -1.50 -10.03
CA MET A 94 14.72 -2.06 -11.00
C MET A 94 13.31 -1.87 -10.47
N ASP A 95 12.50 -1.11 -11.21
CA ASP A 95 11.08 -0.95 -10.91
C ASP A 95 10.25 -1.94 -11.73
N LEU A 96 9.17 -2.41 -11.11
CA LEU A 96 8.17 -3.29 -11.69
C LEU A 96 6.78 -2.73 -11.37
N VAL A 97 5.94 -2.63 -12.39
CA VAL A 97 4.56 -2.14 -12.30
C VAL A 97 3.67 -3.20 -12.91
N GLN A 98 2.66 -3.64 -12.18
CA GLN A 98 1.72 -4.66 -12.63
C GLN A 98 0.31 -4.30 -12.19
N ASP A 99 -0.63 -4.54 -13.09
CA ASP A 99 -2.06 -4.42 -12.82
C ASP A 99 -2.61 -5.82 -12.64
N ILE A 100 -3.17 -6.10 -11.46
CA ILE A 100 -3.58 -7.44 -11.05
C ILE A 100 -4.98 -7.35 -10.45
N LEU A 101 -5.80 -8.36 -10.72
CA LEU A 101 -7.13 -8.50 -10.14
C LEU A 101 -7.05 -9.41 -8.91
N THR A 102 -7.55 -8.94 -7.77
CA THR A 102 -7.68 -9.77 -6.56
C THR A 102 -8.85 -10.74 -6.69
N LYS A 103 -8.91 -11.70 -5.77
CA LYS A 103 -10.04 -12.64 -5.67
C LYS A 103 -11.40 -11.94 -5.53
N ASP A 104 -11.41 -10.78 -4.88
CA ASP A 104 -12.62 -9.98 -4.65
C ASP A 104 -13.05 -9.15 -5.88
N GLY A 105 -12.35 -9.28 -7.02
CA GLY A 105 -12.64 -8.52 -8.23
C GLY A 105 -12.08 -7.10 -8.25
N VAL A 106 -11.28 -6.72 -7.24
CA VAL A 106 -10.67 -5.39 -7.17
C VAL A 106 -9.40 -5.35 -8.01
N LYS A 107 -9.30 -4.39 -8.93
CA LYS A 107 -8.08 -4.16 -9.72
C LYS A 107 -7.08 -3.35 -8.89
N LEU A 108 -5.89 -3.90 -8.68
CA LEU A 108 -4.79 -3.27 -7.96
C LEU A 108 -3.62 -3.04 -8.91
N ARG A 109 -3.05 -1.83 -8.87
CA ARG A 109 -1.75 -1.54 -9.48
C ARG A 109 -0.67 -1.63 -8.42
N VAL A 110 0.16 -2.66 -8.51
CA VAL A 110 1.27 -2.92 -7.59
C VAL A 110 2.57 -2.42 -8.21
N LYS A 111 3.22 -1.48 -7.53
CA LYS A 111 4.54 -0.93 -7.89
C LYS A 111 5.56 -1.47 -6.90
N SER A 112 6.45 -2.35 -7.35
CA SER A 112 7.52 -2.92 -6.53
C SER A 112 8.89 -2.42 -6.96
N LEU A 113 9.81 -2.41 -5.98
CA LEU A 113 11.16 -1.92 -6.09
C LEU A 113 12.12 -3.07 -5.78
N LEU A 114 13.05 -3.32 -6.69
CA LEU A 114 14.14 -4.25 -6.51
C LEU A 114 15.45 -3.50 -6.56
N VAL A 115 16.33 -3.75 -5.59
CA VAL A 115 17.66 -3.16 -5.53
C VAL A 115 18.71 -4.27 -5.55
N ALA A 116 19.45 -4.36 -6.65
CA ALA A 116 20.52 -5.32 -6.86
C ALA A 116 21.90 -4.65 -6.76
N GLN A 117 22.94 -5.47 -6.62
CA GLN A 117 24.33 -4.99 -6.69
C GLN A 117 24.67 -4.43 -8.10
N LYS A 118 25.63 -3.50 -8.15
CA LYS A 118 26.16 -2.99 -9.43
C LYS A 118 26.71 -4.14 -10.28
N GLY A 119 26.54 -4.03 -11.59
CA GLY A 119 27.09 -4.98 -12.56
C GLY A 119 26.13 -6.09 -12.99
N ILE A 120 24.87 -6.06 -12.55
CA ILE A 120 23.86 -6.99 -13.05
C ILE A 120 23.68 -6.84 -14.58
N GLY A 121 23.88 -7.95 -15.30
CA GLY A 121 23.67 -8.03 -16.74
C GLY A 121 22.20 -7.92 -17.13
N GLU A 122 21.92 -7.44 -18.35
CA GLU A 122 20.55 -7.16 -18.79
C GLU A 122 19.65 -8.41 -18.82
N LYS A 123 20.21 -9.57 -19.19
CA LYS A 123 19.50 -10.86 -19.16
C LYS A 123 19.02 -11.21 -17.74
N CYS A 124 19.89 -11.07 -16.74
CA CYS A 124 19.53 -11.34 -15.35
C CYS A 124 18.48 -10.37 -14.82
N LYS A 125 18.55 -9.08 -15.20
CA LYS A 125 17.50 -8.10 -14.82
C LYS A 125 16.13 -8.52 -15.35
N LYS A 126 16.05 -8.88 -16.63
CA LYS A 126 14.79 -9.34 -17.25
C LYS A 126 14.25 -10.58 -16.57
N LEU A 127 15.13 -11.54 -16.27
CA LEU A 127 14.76 -12.78 -15.58
C LEU A 127 14.23 -12.51 -14.17
N MET A 128 14.91 -11.66 -13.39
CA MET A 128 14.47 -11.25 -12.05
C MET A 128 13.12 -10.54 -12.09
N LYS A 129 12.93 -9.60 -13.02
CA LYS A 129 11.64 -8.91 -13.19
C LYS A 129 10.52 -9.88 -13.52
N LYS A 130 10.75 -10.83 -14.43
CA LYS A 130 9.78 -11.85 -14.80
C LYS A 130 9.41 -12.74 -13.60
N LYS A 131 10.40 -13.24 -12.87
CA LYS A 131 10.16 -14.09 -11.71
C LYS A 131 9.45 -13.36 -10.58
N ALA A 132 9.82 -12.10 -10.32
CA ALA A 132 9.13 -11.25 -9.36
C ALA A 132 7.68 -10.99 -9.79
N ALA A 133 7.43 -10.77 -11.08
CA ALA A 133 6.10 -10.56 -11.62
C ALA A 133 5.20 -11.78 -11.41
N GLU A 134 5.66 -12.97 -11.80
CA GLU A 134 4.96 -14.23 -11.62
C GLU A 134 4.57 -14.47 -10.15
N MET A 135 5.50 -14.29 -9.21
CA MET A 135 5.22 -14.49 -7.79
C MET A 135 4.23 -13.46 -7.25
N ILE A 136 4.37 -12.18 -7.59
CA ILE A 136 3.43 -11.14 -7.13
C ILE A 136 2.02 -11.43 -7.66
N LEU A 137 1.91 -11.84 -8.93
CA LEU A 137 0.64 -12.22 -9.54
C LEU A 137 -0.02 -13.38 -8.77
N GLU A 138 0.73 -14.44 -8.49
CA GLU A 138 0.24 -15.60 -7.74
C GLU A 138 -0.22 -15.21 -6.32
N PHE A 139 0.53 -14.35 -5.63
CA PHE A 139 0.14 -13.89 -4.29
C PHE A 139 -1.14 -13.07 -4.29
N VAL A 140 -1.29 -12.14 -5.25
CA VAL A 140 -2.43 -11.22 -5.30
C VAL A 140 -3.70 -11.93 -5.78
N GLN A 141 -3.60 -12.83 -6.76
CA GLN A 141 -4.76 -13.58 -7.26
C GLN A 141 -5.34 -14.53 -6.21
N ASN A 142 -4.51 -15.07 -5.34
CA ASN A 142 -4.94 -16.00 -4.29
C ASN A 142 -5.45 -15.30 -3.02
N SER A 143 -5.29 -13.99 -2.90
CA SER A 143 -5.64 -13.23 -1.69
C SER A 143 -6.81 -12.28 -1.90
N THR A 144 -7.58 -12.11 -0.83
CA THR A 144 -8.52 -11.00 -0.70
C THR A 144 -7.75 -9.70 -0.40
N VAL A 145 -8.40 -8.54 -0.54
CA VAL A 145 -7.79 -7.24 -0.21
C VAL A 145 -7.37 -7.18 1.26
N GLY A 146 -8.19 -7.71 2.17
CA GLY A 146 -7.88 -7.78 3.60
C GLY A 146 -6.64 -8.63 3.88
N ASP A 147 -6.60 -9.86 3.34
CA ASP A 147 -5.45 -10.76 3.51
C ASP A 147 -4.17 -10.17 2.92
N PHE A 148 -4.29 -9.50 1.77
CA PHE A 148 -3.17 -8.86 1.11
C PHE A 148 -2.56 -7.76 1.98
N LEU A 149 -3.39 -6.94 2.64
CA LEU A 149 -2.93 -5.91 3.57
C LEU A 149 -2.21 -6.51 4.77
N SER A 150 -2.79 -7.53 5.39
CA SER A 150 -2.17 -8.26 6.51
C SER A 150 -0.79 -8.82 6.12
N LYS A 151 -0.69 -9.46 4.95
CA LYS A 151 0.58 -10.00 4.43
C LYS A 151 1.65 -8.94 4.17
N ILE A 152 1.25 -7.70 3.84
CA ILE A 152 2.16 -6.57 3.66
C ILE A 152 2.65 -6.03 4.99
N VAL A 153 1.76 -5.93 5.97
CA VAL A 153 2.12 -5.52 7.33
C VAL A 153 3.11 -6.52 7.95
N THR A 154 2.91 -7.83 7.73
CA THR A 154 3.76 -8.91 8.26
C THR A 154 5.04 -9.17 7.42
N ASP A 155 5.24 -8.51 6.27
CA ASP A 155 6.37 -8.74 5.34
C ASP A 155 6.48 -10.15 4.73
N GLU A 156 5.46 -11.01 4.85
CA GLU A 156 5.53 -12.39 4.36
C GLU A 156 5.79 -12.46 2.85
N MET A 157 5.05 -11.65 2.09
CA MET A 157 5.20 -11.58 0.63
C MET A 157 6.61 -11.12 0.25
N LYS A 158 7.11 -10.09 0.93
CA LYS A 158 8.44 -9.53 0.71
C LYS A 158 9.53 -10.57 0.97
N ASN A 159 9.46 -11.26 2.10
CA ASN A 159 10.47 -12.24 2.50
C ASN A 159 10.52 -13.43 1.53
N ARG A 160 9.35 -13.95 1.13
CA ARG A 160 9.29 -15.06 0.17
C ARG A 160 9.83 -14.67 -1.20
N ILE A 161 9.45 -13.52 -1.73
CA ILE A 161 9.97 -13.02 -3.02
C ILE A 161 11.48 -12.77 -2.92
N PHE A 162 11.94 -12.17 -1.82
CA PHE A 162 13.36 -11.88 -1.61
C PHE A 162 14.22 -13.16 -1.62
N GLN A 163 13.78 -14.22 -0.94
CA GLN A 163 14.49 -15.49 -0.89
C GLN A 163 14.60 -16.14 -2.28
N GLU A 164 13.51 -16.16 -3.05
CA GLU A 164 13.52 -16.73 -4.40
C GLU A 164 14.39 -15.92 -5.37
N LEU A 165 14.33 -14.58 -5.30
CA LEU A 165 15.14 -13.72 -6.17
C LEU A 165 16.63 -13.81 -5.86
N ARG A 166 16.99 -14.02 -4.59
CA ARG A 166 18.40 -14.16 -4.16
C ARG A 166 19.08 -15.39 -4.77
N LYS A 167 18.32 -16.44 -5.13
CA LYS A 167 18.85 -17.63 -5.83
C LYS A 167 19.37 -17.32 -7.23
N ILE A 168 18.80 -16.30 -7.89
CA ILE A 168 19.19 -15.90 -9.25
C ILE A 168 20.42 -15.00 -9.22
N TYR A 169 20.37 -13.95 -8.39
CA TYR A 169 21.45 -12.98 -8.27
C TYR A 169 21.39 -12.28 -6.90
N PRO A 170 22.53 -11.85 -6.33
CA PRO A 170 22.54 -11.14 -5.05
C PRO A 170 21.67 -9.87 -5.06
N LEU A 171 20.55 -9.94 -4.32
CA LEU A 171 19.62 -8.84 -4.12
C LEU A 171 19.88 -8.20 -2.75
N ARG A 172 19.91 -6.86 -2.70
CA ARG A 172 20.06 -6.11 -1.43
C ARG A 172 18.72 -5.84 -0.78
N TYR A 173 17.76 -5.34 -1.55
CA TYR A 173 16.43 -5.01 -1.06
C TYR A 173 15.33 -5.39 -2.06
N PHE A 174 14.20 -5.83 -1.53
CA PHE A 174 12.93 -5.98 -2.23
C PHE A 174 11.87 -5.30 -1.39
N GLU A 175 11.09 -4.39 -1.98
CA GLU A 175 10.00 -3.71 -1.29
C GLU A 175 8.83 -3.45 -2.24
N VAL A 176 7.60 -3.52 -1.74
CA VAL A 176 6.43 -2.99 -2.46
C VAL A 176 6.35 -1.50 -2.16
N ARG A 177 6.64 -0.67 -3.17
CA ARG A 177 6.73 0.79 -3.00
C ARG A 177 5.37 1.45 -2.85
N LYS A 178 4.41 1.04 -3.68
CA LYS A 178 3.09 1.67 -3.77
C LYS A 178 2.07 0.69 -4.31
N VAL A 179 0.87 0.70 -3.74
CA VAL A 179 -0.29 0.04 -4.31
C VAL A 179 -1.40 1.07 -4.49
N GLU A 180 -2.01 1.04 -5.67
CA GLU A 180 -3.14 1.90 -6.03
C GLU A 180 -4.33 1.00 -6.36
N VAL A 181 -5.49 1.29 -5.79
CA VAL A 181 -6.74 0.67 -6.23
C VAL A 181 -7.18 1.35 -7.52
N LEU A 182 -7.33 0.58 -8.59
CA LEU A 182 -7.86 1.05 -9.87
C LEU A 182 -9.37 0.86 -9.85
N ARG A 183 -10.10 1.97 -9.80
CA ARG A 183 -11.56 2.05 -9.96
C ARG A 183 -11.91 2.56 -11.34
#